data_AF-A0A6A5V258-F1
#
_entry.id   AF-A0A6A5V258-F1
#
_cell.length_a   1.000
_cell.length_b   1.000
_cell.length_c   1.000
_cell.angle_alpha   90.00
_cell.angle_beta   90.00
_cell.angle_gamma   90.00
#
_symmetry.space_group_name_H-M   'P 1'
#
loop_
_entity.id
_entity.type
_entity.pdbx_description
1 polymer ?
#
loop_
_entity_poly.entity_id
_entity_poly.type
_entity_poly.pdbx_seq_one_letter_code
_entity_poly.pdbx_strand_id
1 'polypeptide(L)'
;MNTGEPCERTPLLNELPTIVRRSKIYLETILRLYYLRHGFDKSDMYMTHFLSYLAFLGFERLKALQRSDSASSLEELKEVQSTVILAAKGLHDQGENWYLAYTIFHMIWKEMGPDELEILHQYTSIRKDDLSTSKLRVRHVQCQYPVKIFNSADDPEHLRLEELVHRYADMVLEASGSDVSEAEST
;
A
#
# COMPACT_ATOMS: atom_id res chain seq x y z
N MET A 1 46.17 -19.77 -25.60
CA MET A 1 44.74 -19.90 -25.92
C MET A 1 44.02 -20.23 -24.63
N ASN A 2 43.38 -19.23 -24.01
CA ASN A 2 42.61 -19.42 -22.78
C ASN A 2 41.13 -19.48 -23.20
N THR A 3 40.56 -20.68 -23.19
CA THR A 3 39.14 -20.91 -23.45
C THR A 3 38.37 -20.51 -22.20
N GLY A 4 37.87 -19.27 -22.19
CA GLY A 4 36.94 -18.82 -21.15
C GLY A 4 35.62 -19.57 -21.29
N GLU A 5 35.36 -20.49 -20.38
CA GLU A 5 34.02 -21.07 -20.22
C GLU A 5 33.02 -19.93 -19.91
N PRO A 6 31.85 -19.90 -20.56
CA PRO A 6 30.79 -18.97 -20.20
C PRO A 6 30.31 -19.31 -18.78
N CYS A 7 30.49 -18.37 -17.85
CA CYS A 7 30.01 -18.48 -16.48
C CYS A 7 28.50 -18.79 -16.45
N GLU A 8 28.12 -19.97 -15.94
CA GLU A 8 26.74 -20.49 -15.77
C GLU A 8 25.79 -19.58 -14.98
N ARG A 9 26.30 -18.48 -14.41
CA ARG A 9 25.51 -17.50 -13.65
C ARG A 9 24.64 -16.60 -14.55
N THR A 10 24.96 -16.49 -15.83
CA THR A 10 24.25 -15.65 -16.82
C THR A 10 22.80 -16.08 -17.15
N PRO A 11 22.47 -17.38 -17.32
CA PRO A 11 21.08 -17.79 -17.60
C PRO A 11 20.10 -17.55 -16.44
N LEU A 12 20.53 -17.75 -15.18
CA LEU A 12 19.66 -17.55 -14.01
C LEU A 12 19.22 -16.09 -13.84
N LEU A 13 20.10 -15.13 -14.13
CA LEU A 13 19.79 -13.70 -14.03
C LEU A 13 18.71 -13.27 -15.03
N ASN A 14 18.66 -13.88 -16.21
CA ASN A 14 17.65 -13.59 -17.23
C ASN A 14 16.25 -14.10 -16.85
N GLU A 15 16.17 -15.11 -15.98
CA GLU A 15 14.89 -15.67 -15.50
C GLU A 15 14.30 -14.91 -14.31
N LEU A 16 15.12 -14.14 -13.58
CA LEU A 16 14.71 -13.42 -12.39
C LEU A 16 13.46 -12.54 -12.59
N PRO A 17 13.33 -11.73 -13.66
CA PRO A 17 12.14 -10.90 -13.84
C PRO A 17 10.85 -11.74 -13.98
N THR A 18 10.96 -12.91 -14.62
CA THR A 18 9.83 -13.82 -14.80
C THR A 18 9.43 -14.48 -13.47
N ILE A 19 10.42 -14.87 -12.66
CA ILE A 19 10.20 -15.44 -11.33
C ILE A 19 9.53 -14.40 -10.42
N VAL A 20 10.08 -13.18 -10.35
CA VAL A 20 9.52 -12.09 -9.55
C VAL A 20 8.08 -11.78 -9.96
N ARG A 21 7.81 -11.68 -11.27
CA ARG A 21 6.45 -11.46 -11.79
C ARG A 21 5.48 -12.56 -11.34
N ARG A 22 5.88 -13.84 -11.43
CA ARG A 22 5.04 -14.97 -10.99
C ARG A 22 4.79 -14.93 -9.48
N SER A 23 5.82 -14.65 -8.69
CA SER A 23 5.69 -14.53 -7.23
C SER A 23 4.70 -13.44 -6.82
N LYS A 24 4.70 -12.30 -7.51
CA LYS A 24 3.72 -11.22 -7.28
C LYS A 24 2.29 -11.68 -7.54
N ILE A 25 2.05 -12.39 -8.65
CA ILE A 25 0.73 -12.96 -8.99
C ILE A 25 0.28 -13.97 -7.93
N TYR A 26 1.17 -14.85 -7.47
CA TYR A 26 0.86 -15.84 -6.43
C TYR A 26 0.55 -15.17 -5.09
N LEU A 27 1.32 -14.16 -4.70
CA LEU A 27 1.05 -13.39 -3.48
C LEU A 27 -0.35 -12.76 -3.52
N GLU A 28 -0.68 -12.10 -4.63
CA GLU A 28 -2.00 -11.50 -4.86
C GLU A 28 -3.13 -12.54 -4.78
N THR A 29 -2.92 -13.70 -5.38
CA THR A 29 -3.87 -14.82 -5.36
C THR A 29 -4.07 -15.36 -3.93
N ILE A 30 -2.98 -15.58 -3.19
CA ILE A 30 -3.03 -16.07 -1.81
C ILE A 30 -3.78 -15.08 -0.92
N LEU A 31 -3.54 -13.77 -1.08
CA LEU A 31 -4.22 -12.73 -0.29
C LEU A 31 -5.71 -12.66 -0.60
N ARG A 32 -6.11 -12.76 -1.87
CA ARG A 32 -7.53 -12.87 -2.24
C ARG A 32 -8.19 -14.08 -1.59
N LEU A 33 -7.54 -15.25 -1.62
CA LEU A 33 -8.05 -16.47 -0.99
C LEU A 33 -8.14 -16.33 0.54
N TYR A 34 -7.16 -15.69 1.16
CA TYR A 34 -7.16 -15.41 2.60
C TYR A 34 -8.39 -14.58 2.98
N TYR A 35 -8.61 -13.44 2.33
CA TYR A 35 -9.74 -12.56 2.65
C TYR A 35 -11.10 -13.15 2.24
N LEU A 36 -11.13 -14.00 1.22
CA LEU A 36 -12.34 -14.77 0.88
C LEU A 36 -12.70 -15.80 1.96
N ARG A 37 -11.70 -16.45 2.57
CA ARG A 37 -11.91 -17.49 3.59
C ARG A 37 -12.16 -16.93 4.98
N HIS A 38 -11.40 -15.89 5.36
CA HIS A 38 -11.36 -15.37 6.72
C HIS A 38 -12.21 -14.11 6.90
N GLY A 39 -12.66 -13.48 5.81
CA GLY A 39 -13.27 -12.17 5.86
C GLY A 39 -12.27 -11.11 6.34
N PHE A 40 -12.81 -9.99 6.80
CA PHE A 40 -12.02 -8.84 7.29
C PHE A 40 -12.11 -8.64 8.81
N ASP A 41 -13.01 -9.38 9.47
CA ASP A 41 -13.33 -9.21 10.89
C ASP A 41 -12.15 -9.53 11.81
N LYS A 42 -11.22 -10.37 11.36
CA LYS A 42 -10.04 -10.75 12.13
C LYS A 42 -8.89 -9.82 11.82
N SER A 43 -8.38 -9.18 12.87
CA SER A 43 -7.18 -8.38 12.72
C SER A 43 -5.91 -9.24 12.73
N ASP A 44 -5.05 -9.04 11.74
CA ASP A 44 -3.76 -9.72 11.55
C ASP A 44 -2.69 -8.71 11.14
N MET A 45 -1.72 -8.50 12.03
CA MET A 45 -0.63 -7.54 11.83
C MET A 45 0.24 -7.90 10.61
N TYR A 46 0.44 -9.19 10.31
CA TYR A 46 1.22 -9.61 9.14
C TYR A 46 0.49 -9.26 7.85
N MET A 47 -0.84 -9.36 7.84
CA MET A 47 -1.63 -8.98 6.68
C MET A 47 -1.54 -7.48 6.37
N THR A 48 -1.36 -6.63 7.37
CA THR A 48 -1.12 -5.19 7.16
C THR A 48 0.07 -4.96 6.24
N HIS A 49 1.17 -5.68 6.44
CA HIS A 49 2.36 -5.54 5.59
C HIS A 49 2.08 -5.99 4.14
N PHE A 50 1.45 -7.16 3.97
CA PHE A 50 1.14 -7.69 2.64
C PHE A 50 0.10 -6.85 1.88
N LEU A 51 -0.90 -6.32 2.57
CA LEU A 51 -1.88 -5.41 2.00
C LEU A 51 -1.24 -4.10 1.55
N SER A 52 -0.34 -3.55 2.38
CA SER A 52 0.43 -2.35 2.03
C SER A 52 1.21 -2.59 0.74
N TYR A 53 1.95 -3.70 0.67
CA TYR A 53 2.68 -4.10 -0.54
C TYR A 53 1.77 -4.21 -1.77
N LEU A 54 0.63 -4.89 -1.65
CA LEU A 54 -0.34 -5.02 -2.75
C LEU A 54 -0.91 -3.68 -3.22
N ALA A 55 -1.25 -2.77 -2.30
CA ALA A 55 -1.83 -1.48 -2.66
C ALA A 55 -0.90 -0.69 -3.57
N PHE A 56 0.38 -0.62 -3.19
CA PHE A 56 1.36 0.09 -3.98
C PHE A 56 1.73 -0.60 -5.29
N LEU A 57 1.83 -1.94 -5.28
CA LEU A 57 2.00 -2.70 -6.52
C LEU A 57 0.84 -2.43 -7.49
N GLY A 58 -0.38 -2.36 -6.96
CA GLY A 58 -1.58 -1.96 -7.69
C GLY A 58 -1.48 -0.55 -8.26
N PHE A 59 -1.04 0.44 -7.47
CA PHE A 59 -0.83 1.81 -7.96
C PHE A 59 0.24 1.91 -9.05
N GLU A 60 1.35 1.18 -8.93
CA GLU A 60 2.36 1.11 -9.98
C GLU A 60 1.78 0.55 -11.28
N ARG A 61 0.95 -0.50 -11.20
CA ARG A 61 0.23 -1.07 -12.34
C ARG A 61 -0.79 -0.08 -12.91
N LEU A 62 -1.61 0.60 -12.10
CA LEU A 62 -2.56 1.62 -12.55
C LEU A 62 -1.84 2.74 -13.30
N LYS A 63 -0.75 3.27 -12.72
CA LYS A 63 0.06 4.33 -13.34
C LYS A 63 0.73 3.86 -14.63
N ALA A 64 1.09 2.59 -14.75
CA ALA A 64 1.62 2.02 -15.99
C ALA A 64 0.54 1.89 -17.07
N LEU A 65 -0.67 1.44 -16.71
CA LEU A 65 -1.81 1.34 -17.61
C LEU A 65 -2.25 2.72 -18.12
N GLN A 66 -2.29 3.74 -17.27
CA GLN A 66 -2.63 5.12 -17.64
C GLN A 66 -1.63 5.75 -18.63
N ARG A 67 -0.34 5.37 -18.57
CA ARG A 67 0.69 5.88 -19.49
C ARG A 67 0.75 5.12 -20.82
N SER A 68 0.14 3.94 -20.87
CA SER A 68 0.10 3.13 -22.07
C SER A 68 -1.07 3.60 -22.92
N ASP A 69 -0.79 4.33 -24.01
CA ASP A 69 -1.77 4.68 -25.05
C ASP A 69 -2.35 3.44 -25.77
N SER A 70 -1.81 2.25 -25.49
CA SER A 70 -2.41 1.01 -25.97
C SER A 70 -3.77 0.81 -25.30
N ALA A 71 -4.72 0.22 -26.04
CA ALA A 71 -5.99 -0.24 -25.51
C ALA A 71 -5.73 -1.35 -24.48
N SER A 72 -5.31 -0.95 -23.28
CA SER A 72 -5.30 -1.79 -22.10
C SER A 72 -6.70 -2.36 -21.96
N SER A 73 -6.78 -3.68 -21.83
CA SER A 73 -8.10 -4.32 -21.76
C SER A 73 -8.83 -3.74 -20.54
N LEU A 74 -10.09 -3.36 -20.73
CA LEU A 74 -10.94 -2.91 -19.62
C LEU A 74 -10.95 -3.93 -18.46
N GLU A 75 -10.74 -5.19 -18.78
CA GLU A 75 -10.59 -6.30 -17.83
C GLU A 75 -9.34 -6.18 -16.97
N GLU A 76 -8.17 -5.89 -17.56
CA GLU A 76 -6.93 -5.69 -16.81
C GLU A 76 -7.01 -4.46 -15.88
N LEU A 77 -7.63 -3.36 -16.33
CA LEU A 77 -7.86 -2.19 -15.47
C LEU A 77 -8.71 -2.57 -14.25
N LYS A 78 -9.82 -3.28 -14.47
CA LYS A 78 -10.72 -3.74 -13.39
C LYS A 78 -10.03 -4.72 -12.45
N GLU A 79 -9.17 -5.59 -12.96
CA GLU A 79 -8.38 -6.51 -12.14
C GLU A 79 -7.49 -5.73 -11.17
N VAL A 80 -6.73 -4.76 -11.69
CA VAL A 80 -5.82 -3.94 -10.88
C VAL A 80 -6.60 -3.08 -9.88
N GLN A 81 -7.70 -2.46 -10.30
CA GLN A 81 -8.59 -1.72 -9.39
C GLN A 81 -9.10 -2.63 -8.27
N SER A 82 -9.54 -3.85 -8.59
CA SER A 82 -9.96 -4.83 -7.58
C SER A 82 -8.85 -5.13 -6.56
N THR A 83 -7.59 -5.24 -7.00
CA THR A 83 -6.43 -5.42 -6.10
C THR A 83 -6.27 -4.24 -5.15
N VAL A 84 -6.35 -3.01 -5.66
CA VAL A 84 -6.20 -1.78 -4.87
C VAL A 84 -7.34 -1.64 -3.86
N ILE A 85 -8.58 -1.91 -4.28
CA ILE A 85 -9.75 -1.85 -3.40
C ILE A 85 -9.68 -2.92 -2.31
N LEU A 86 -9.28 -4.15 -2.65
CA LEU A 86 -9.07 -5.21 -1.65
C LEU A 86 -8.04 -4.78 -0.61
N ALA A 87 -6.90 -4.23 -1.07
CA ALA A 87 -5.83 -3.80 -0.21
C ALA A 87 -6.27 -2.67 0.74
N ALA A 88 -6.96 -1.67 0.20
CA ALA A 88 -7.46 -0.53 0.95
C ALA A 88 -8.54 -0.92 1.96
N LYS A 89 -9.52 -1.73 1.55
CA LYS A 89 -10.55 -2.26 2.47
C LYS A 89 -9.90 -3.08 3.58
N GLY A 90 -8.93 -3.92 3.24
CA GLY A 90 -8.13 -4.66 4.20
C GLY A 90 -7.50 -3.73 5.24
N LEU A 91 -6.76 -2.72 4.80
CA LEU A 91 -6.08 -1.79 5.69
C LEU A 91 -7.02 -0.94 6.53
N HIS A 92 -8.18 -0.57 5.97
CA HIS A 92 -9.25 0.10 6.70
C HIS A 92 -9.73 -0.75 7.88
N ASP A 93 -10.11 -2.00 7.61
CA ASP A 93 -10.68 -2.89 8.64
C ASP A 93 -9.62 -3.32 9.67
N GLN A 94 -8.38 -3.54 9.23
CA GLN A 94 -7.24 -3.72 10.13
C GLN A 94 -6.96 -2.45 10.96
N GLY A 95 -7.23 -1.29 10.40
CA GLY A 95 -7.04 0.04 10.99
C GLY A 95 -7.91 0.34 12.20
N GLU A 96 -9.02 -0.38 12.36
CA GLU A 96 -9.85 -0.30 13.57
C GLU A 96 -9.12 -0.85 14.81
N ASN A 97 -8.16 -1.75 14.61
CA ASN A 97 -7.41 -2.39 15.69
C ASN A 97 -5.93 -1.95 15.74
N TRP A 98 -5.35 -1.52 14.61
CA TRP A 98 -3.94 -1.13 14.51
C TRP A 98 -3.75 0.24 13.85
N TYR A 99 -3.06 1.14 14.55
CA TYR A 99 -2.79 2.48 14.06
C TYR A 99 -1.93 2.49 12.79
N LEU A 100 -0.99 1.56 12.65
CA LEU A 100 -0.18 1.43 11.44
C LEU A 100 -1.05 1.16 10.20
N ALA A 101 -1.98 0.20 10.28
CA ALA A 101 -2.87 -0.14 9.17
C ALA A 101 -3.76 1.06 8.78
N TYR A 102 -4.30 1.76 9.77
CA TYR A 102 -5.11 2.97 9.57
C TYR A 102 -4.32 4.09 8.88
N THR A 103 -3.07 4.29 9.31
CA THR A 103 -2.16 5.29 8.73
C THR A 103 -1.86 4.98 7.26
N ILE A 104 -1.56 3.72 6.93
CA ILE A 104 -1.28 3.32 5.55
C ILE A 104 -2.56 3.41 4.69
N PHE A 105 -3.72 3.00 5.23
CA PHE A 105 -5.01 3.19 4.57
C PHE A 105 -5.24 4.65 4.16
N HIS A 106 -5.01 5.61 5.05
CA HIS A 106 -5.22 7.03 4.76
C HIS A 106 -4.33 7.55 3.63
N MET A 107 -3.09 7.06 3.51
CA MET A 107 -2.22 7.44 2.40
C MET A 107 -2.70 6.87 1.08
N ILE A 108 -3.04 5.58 1.07
CA ILE A 108 -3.59 4.92 -0.11
C ILE A 108 -4.86 5.63 -0.55
N TRP A 109 -5.75 5.94 0.39
CA TRP A 109 -6.98 6.67 0.15
C TRP A 109 -6.74 8.04 -0.52
N LYS A 110 -5.72 8.80 -0.08
CA LYS A 110 -5.38 10.08 -0.73
C LYS A 110 -4.75 9.95 -2.12
N GLU A 111 -4.11 8.83 -2.42
CA GLU A 111 -3.50 8.56 -3.74
C GLU A 111 -4.50 7.96 -4.74
N MET A 112 -5.67 7.51 -4.29
CA MET A 112 -6.71 6.96 -5.16
C MET A 112 -7.33 8.03 -6.07
N GLY A 113 -7.65 7.63 -7.31
CA GLY A 113 -8.45 8.44 -8.22
C GLY A 113 -9.94 8.40 -7.86
N PRO A 114 -10.76 9.23 -8.53
CA PRO A 114 -12.20 9.32 -8.26
C PRO A 114 -12.93 7.98 -8.46
N ASP A 115 -12.55 7.21 -9.48
CA ASP A 115 -13.16 5.92 -9.81
C ASP A 115 -12.90 4.87 -8.71
N GLU A 116 -11.66 4.81 -8.21
CA GLU A 116 -11.32 3.90 -7.10
C GLU A 116 -12.02 4.32 -5.81
N LEU A 117 -12.09 5.63 -5.53
CA LEU A 117 -12.77 6.15 -4.35
C LEU A 117 -14.26 5.83 -4.36
N GLU A 118 -14.94 5.98 -5.49
CA GLU A 118 -16.36 5.65 -5.63
C GLU A 118 -16.63 4.19 -5.26
N ILE A 119 -15.79 3.26 -5.73
CA ILE A 119 -15.90 1.85 -5.41
C ILE A 119 -15.60 1.62 -3.93
N LEU A 120 -14.53 2.22 -3.41
CA LEU A 120 -14.09 2.02 -2.02
C LEU A 120 -15.14 2.49 -1.00
N HIS A 121 -15.85 3.58 -1.30
CA HIS A 121 -16.92 4.12 -0.46
C HIS A 121 -18.14 3.20 -0.35
N GLN A 122 -18.31 2.24 -1.26
CA GLN A 122 -19.36 1.22 -1.16
C GLN A 122 -19.03 0.17 -0.08
N TYR A 123 -17.76 0.05 0.32
CA TYR A 123 -17.28 -0.99 1.23
C TYR A 123 -16.73 -0.46 2.55
N THR A 124 -16.41 0.83 2.66
CA THR A 124 -15.75 1.43 3.82
C THR A 124 -16.40 2.73 4.25
N SER A 125 -16.34 3.03 5.55
CA SER A 125 -16.80 4.30 6.12
C SER A 125 -15.63 5.01 6.79
N ILE A 126 -15.23 6.17 6.28
CA ILE A 126 -14.08 6.90 6.85
C ILE A 126 -14.43 7.38 8.26
N ARG A 127 -13.64 6.91 9.24
CA ARG A 127 -13.73 7.38 10.61
C ARG A 127 -13.22 8.82 10.69
N LYS A 128 -14.05 9.74 11.19
CA LYS A 128 -13.59 11.09 11.56
C LYS A 128 -12.99 11.02 12.95
N ASP A 129 -11.67 10.95 13.00
CA ASP A 129 -10.95 10.98 14.28
C ASP A 129 -10.77 12.40 14.77
N ASP A 130 -10.92 12.59 16.09
CA ASP A 130 -10.59 13.86 16.72
C ASP A 130 -9.07 14.14 16.66
N LEU A 131 -8.72 15.42 16.85
CA LEU A 131 -7.34 15.88 16.74
C LEU A 131 -6.41 15.19 17.76
N SER A 132 -6.95 14.84 18.94
CA SER A 132 -6.23 14.12 19.99
C SER A 132 -5.87 12.69 19.60
N THR A 133 -6.82 11.95 19.03
CA THR A 133 -6.65 10.57 18.56
C THR A 133 -5.67 10.54 17.41
N SER A 134 -5.75 11.52 16.50
CA SER A 134 -4.79 11.66 15.40
C SER A 134 -3.36 11.94 15.87
N LYS A 135 -3.17 12.83 16.86
CA LYS A 135 -1.85 13.08 17.47
C LYS A 135 -1.30 11.85 18.19
N LEU A 136 -2.14 11.13 18.94
CA LEU A 136 -1.75 9.87 19.60
C LEU A 136 -1.34 8.80 18.59
N ARG A 137 -2.03 8.71 17.46
CA ARG A 137 -1.72 7.78 16.37
C ARG A 137 -0.31 8.02 15.82
N VAL A 138 0.01 9.27 15.47
CA VAL A 138 1.35 9.65 14.96
C VAL A 138 2.46 9.18 15.91
N ARG A 139 2.25 9.36 17.23
CA ARG A 139 3.23 8.92 18.24
C ARG A 139 3.37 7.39 18.31
N HIS A 140 2.28 6.63 18.17
CA HIS A 140 2.28 5.18 18.37
C HIS A 140 2.62 4.37 17.12
N VAL A 141 2.37 4.91 15.92
CA VAL A 141 2.72 4.24 14.65
C VAL A 141 4.22 3.92 14.59
N GLN A 142 5.07 4.83 15.08
CA GLN A 142 6.52 4.63 15.14
C GLN A 142 6.92 3.42 16.01
N CYS A 143 6.16 3.11 17.06
CA CYS A 143 6.43 2.00 17.97
C CYS A 143 5.84 0.66 17.50
N GLN A 144 4.81 0.71 16.64
CA GLN A 144 4.13 -0.49 16.12
C GLN A 144 4.86 -1.10 14.91
N TYR A 145 5.89 -0.43 14.40
CA TYR A 145 6.69 -1.02 13.35
C TYR A 145 7.77 -1.93 13.94
N PRO A 146 7.83 -3.22 13.56
CA PRO A 146 8.99 -4.02 13.87
C PRO A 146 10.19 -3.36 13.19
N VAL A 147 11.16 -2.97 14.03
CA VAL A 147 12.58 -2.66 13.80
C VAL A 147 13.01 -2.73 12.33
N LYS A 148 13.84 -1.76 11.90
CA LYS A 148 14.72 -1.84 10.70
C LYS A 148 15.42 -3.21 10.59
N ILE A 149 14.71 -4.22 10.12
CA ILE A 149 15.22 -5.51 9.72
C ILE A 149 15.22 -5.36 8.21
N PHE A 150 16.31 -4.84 7.67
CA PHE A 150 17.02 -5.32 6.48
C PHE A 150 18.14 -4.32 6.19
N ASN A 151 19.27 -4.90 5.79
CA ASN A 151 20.61 -4.36 5.83
C ASN A 151 20.76 -3.18 4.84
N SER A 152 21.71 -2.29 5.14
CA SER A 152 22.04 -1.06 4.42
C SER A 152 22.71 -1.27 3.06
N ALA A 153 22.23 -2.24 2.28
CA ALA A 153 22.63 -2.48 0.90
C ALA A 153 21.39 -2.92 0.12
N ASP A 154 20.89 -2.01 -0.72
CA ASP A 154 20.05 -2.27 -1.88
C ASP A 154 18.59 -2.78 -1.66
N ASP A 155 17.65 -1.85 -1.45
CA ASP A 155 16.30 -1.90 -2.05
C ASP A 155 15.60 -0.51 -1.95
N PRO A 156 15.14 0.12 -3.06
CA PRO A 156 14.31 1.33 -3.01
C PRO A 156 12.96 1.14 -2.29
N GLU A 157 12.47 -0.09 -2.08
CA GLU A 157 11.21 -0.31 -1.35
C GLU A 157 11.28 0.09 0.14
N HIS A 158 12.47 0.14 0.75
CA HIS A 158 12.69 0.51 2.16
C HIS A 158 12.46 2.00 2.46
N LEU A 159 12.66 2.87 1.47
CA LEU A 159 12.37 4.30 1.60
C LEU A 159 10.87 4.55 1.68
N ARG A 160 10.04 3.61 1.16
CA ARG A 160 8.62 3.86 1.03
C ARG A 160 7.96 4.02 2.40
N LEU A 161 8.18 3.13 3.38
CA LEU A 161 7.44 3.22 4.64
C LEU A 161 7.88 4.37 5.56
N GLU A 162 9.18 4.66 5.64
CA GLU A 162 9.64 5.83 6.40
C GLU A 162 9.06 7.10 5.78
N GLU A 163 9.05 7.18 4.44
CA GLU A 163 8.38 8.22 3.69
C GLU A 163 6.86 8.24 3.95
N LEU A 164 6.21 7.07 4.04
CA LEU A 164 4.80 6.96 4.40
C LEU A 164 4.54 7.62 5.76
N VAL A 165 5.26 7.21 6.82
CA VAL A 165 5.03 7.78 8.16
C VAL A 165 5.22 9.29 8.18
N HIS A 166 6.22 9.82 7.47
CA HIS A 166 6.43 11.27 7.35
C HIS A 166 5.27 11.95 6.62
N ARG A 167 4.84 11.42 5.47
CA ARG A 167 3.67 11.94 4.74
C ARG A 167 2.42 11.93 5.63
N TYR A 168 2.21 10.92 6.47
CA TYR A 168 1.09 10.94 7.43
C TYR A 168 1.18 12.09 8.42
N ALA A 169 2.36 12.30 9.00
CA ALA A 169 2.57 13.36 9.97
C ALA A 169 2.27 14.73 9.34
N ASP A 170 2.78 14.98 8.14
CA ASP A 170 2.51 16.22 7.38
C ASP A 170 1.01 16.40 7.13
N MET A 171 0.32 15.34 6.69
CA MET A 171 -1.13 15.37 6.46
C MET A 171 -1.94 15.69 7.73
N VAL A 172 -1.53 15.18 8.89
CA VAL A 172 -2.18 15.49 10.18
C VAL A 172 -1.94 16.95 10.58
N LEU A 173 -0.74 17.49 10.28
CA LEU A 173 -0.40 18.87 10.57
C LEU A 173 -1.15 19.86 9.67
N GLU A 174 -1.29 19.58 8.37
CA GLU A 174 -2.07 20.39 7.43
C GLU A 174 -3.56 20.47 7.81
N ALA A 175 -4.16 19.34 8.18
CA ALA A 175 -5.55 19.30 8.63
C ALA A 175 -5.79 20.13 9.91
N SER A 176 -4.78 20.27 10.77
CA SER A 176 -4.86 21.14 11.94
C SER A 176 -4.70 22.64 11.63
N GLY A 177 -4.14 22.99 10.47
CA GLY A 177 -4.00 24.37 10.01
C GLY A 177 -5.27 24.92 9.35
N SER A 178 -6.03 24.07 8.65
CA SER A 178 -7.30 24.47 8.04
C SER A 178 -8.38 24.82 9.08
N ASP A 179 -8.43 24.10 10.19
CA ASP A 179 -9.40 24.31 11.27
C ASP A 179 -9.17 25.64 12.03
N VAL A 180 -7.94 26.16 12.01
CA VAL A 180 -7.61 27.46 12.64
C VAL A 180 -7.99 28.64 11.72
N SER A 181 -7.92 28.46 10.39
CA SER A 181 -8.28 29.52 9.43
C SER A 181 -9.78 29.81 9.33
N GLU A 182 -10.65 28.83 9.63
CA GLU A 182 -12.11 29.08 9.74
C GLU A 182 -12.49 29.72 11.07
N ALA A 183 -11.70 29.54 12.14
CA ALA A 183 -11.97 30.14 13.45
C ALA A 183 -11.52 31.61 13.55
N GLU A 184 -10.61 32.08 12.70
CA GLU A 184 -10.14 33.48 12.69
C GLU A 184 -10.93 34.40 11.73
N SER A 185 -11.98 33.91 11.05
CA SER A 185 -12.82 34.70 10.14
C SER A 185 -14.28 34.90 10.62
N THR A 186 -14.56 34.68 11.91
CA THR A 186 -15.85 35.04 12.54
C THR A 186 -15.69 36.16 13.57
#